data_AF-A0A971YZQ8-F1
#
_entry.id   AF-A0A971YZQ8-F1
#
_cell.length_a   1.000
_cell.length_b   1.000
_cell.length_c   1.000
_cell.angle_alpha   90.00
_cell.angle_beta   90.00
_cell.angle_gamma   90.00
#
_symmetry.space_group_name_H-M   'P 1'
#
loop_
_entity.id
_entity.type
_entity.pdbx_description
1 polymer ?
#
loop_
_entity_poly.entity_id
_entity_poly.type
_entity_poly.pdbx_seq_one_letter_code
_entity_poly.pdbx_strand_id
1 'polypeptide(L)' 'MIKVGKAAPDFTAPAYYQGKFVTTGLSEYRGKWVLLCFYPGDFTFV' A
#
# COMPACT_ATOMS: atom_id res chain seq x y z
N MET A 1 12.35 -5.71 11.76
CA MET A 1 11.19 -6.47 12.30
C MET A 1 9.98 -5.54 12.31
N ILE A 2 8.91 -5.90 11.61
CA ILE A 2 7.68 -5.10 11.54
C ILE A 2 6.92 -5.29 12.85
N LYS A 3 6.53 -4.20 13.53
CA LYS A 3 5.90 -4.22 14.85
C LYS A 3 4.87 -3.11 15.01
N VAL A 4 3.79 -3.41 15.72
CA VAL A 4 2.78 -2.42 16.13
C VAL A 4 3.42 -1.33 17.00
N GLY A 5 2.98 -0.08 16.83
CA GLY A 5 3.49 1.09 17.57
C GLY A 5 4.86 1.59 17.12
N LYS A 6 5.49 0.96 16.11
CA LYS A 6 6.66 1.49 15.40
C LYS A 6 6.22 2.11 14.08
N ALA A 7 7.05 2.99 13.53
CA ALA A 7 6.81 3.54 12.20
C ALA A 7 6.65 2.39 11.19
N ALA A 8 5.61 2.48 10.36
CA ALA A 8 5.41 1.54 9.28
C ALA A 8 6.62 1.61 8.32
N PRO A 9 7.14 0.48 7.82
CA PRO A 9 8.21 0.48 6.84
C PRO A 9 7.79 1.25 5.60
N ASP A 10 8.63 2.18 5.15
CA ASP A 10 8.37 2.89 3.91
C ASP A 10 8.54 1.94 2.72
N PHE A 11 7.78 2.18 1.66
CA PHE A 11 7.86 1.43 0.43
C PHE A 11 7.48 2.31 -0.75
N THR A 12 7.90 1.90 -1.93
CA THR A 12 7.45 2.48 -3.20
C THR A 12 7.09 1.33 -4.13
N ALA A 13 5.93 1.39 -4.76
CA ALA A 13 5.43 0.34 -5.63
C ALA A 13 4.66 0.94 -6.82
N PRO A 14 4.62 0.23 -7.97
CA PRO A 14 3.66 0.55 -9.01
C PRO A 14 2.23 0.29 -8.51
N ALA A 15 1.29 1.14 -8.90
CA ALA A 15 -0.12 1.03 -8.57
C ALA A 15 -0.98 1.44 -9.76
N TYR A 16 -2.24 1.01 -9.74
CA TYR A 16 -3.26 1.44 -10.68
C TYR A 16 -4.29 2.31 -9.96
N TYR A 17 -4.39 3.59 -10.34
CA TYR A 17 -5.29 4.55 -9.71
C TYR A 17 -5.99 5.41 -10.76
N GLN A 18 -7.31 5.53 -10.66
CA GLN A 18 -8.15 6.33 -11.58
C GLN A 18 -7.86 6.08 -13.07
N GLY A 19 -7.72 4.81 -13.45
CA GLY A 19 -7.51 4.43 -14.85
C GLY A 19 -6.07 4.55 -15.35
N LYS A 20 -5.10 4.81 -14.46
CA LYS A 20 -3.70 5.08 -14.84
C LYS A 20 -2.73 4.27 -14.00
N PHE A 21 -1.62 3.87 -14.63
CA PHE A 21 -0.45 3.37 -13.91
C PHE A 21 0.30 4.54 -13.29
N VAL A 22 0.58 4.43 -11.99
CA VAL A 22 1.32 5.42 -11.21
C VAL A 22 2.35 4.70 -10.34
N THR A 23 3.34 5.44 -9.86
CA THR A 23 4.20 4.98 -8.77
C THR A 23 3.72 5.66 -7.49
N THR A 24 3.52 4.90 -6.42
CA THR A 24 3.09 5.44 -5.13
C THR A 24 3.94 4.88 -3.99
N GLY A 25 4.23 5.73 -3.01
CA GLY A 25 4.92 5.35 -1.78
C GLY A 25 4.16 5.73 -0.52
N LEU A 26 4.42 5.02 0.58
CA LEU A 26 3.73 5.23 1.85
C LEU A 26 3.99 6.64 2.42
N SER A 27 5.20 7.16 2.23
CA SER A 27 5.58 8.50 2.70
C SER A 27 4.77 9.64 2.08
N GLU A 28 4.16 9.47 0.89
CA GLU A 28 3.28 10.45 0.25
C GLU A 28 2.00 10.72 1.06
N TYR A 29 1.60 9.78 1.92
CA TYR A 29 0.36 9.85 2.71
C TYR A 29 0.57 10.36 4.14
N ARG A 30 1.76 10.87 4.49
CA ARG A 30 2.01 11.44 5.83
C ARG A 30 1.00 12.54 6.16
N GLY A 31 0.53 12.53 7.42
CA GLY A 31 -0.51 13.45 7.89
C GLY A 31 -1.95 12.99 7.61
N LYS A 32 -2.12 11.84 6.94
CA LYS A 32 -3.42 11.18 6.74
C LYS A 32 -3.44 9.83 7.45
N TRP A 33 -4.62 9.39 7.87
CA TRP A 33 -4.81 8.00 8.27
C TRP A 33 -4.80 7.11 7.02
N VAL A 34 -4.05 6.00 7.10
CA VAL A 34 -3.86 5.05 5.98
C VAL A 34 -4.27 3.66 6.44
N LEU A 35 -5.08 2.99 5.63
CA LEU A 35 -5.39 1.56 5.76
C LEU A 35 -4.69 0.83 4.61
N LEU A 36 -3.78 -0.09 4.94
CA LEU A 36 -3.09 -0.94 3.96
C LEU A 36 -3.66 -2.36 4.05
N CYS A 37 -4.35 -2.79 3.00
CA CYS A 37 -4.93 -4.13 2.91
C CYS A 37 -4.09 -5.03 2.01
N PHE A 38 -3.76 -6.21 2.49
CA PHE A 38 -3.19 -7.29 1.69
C PHE A 38 -4.29 -8.31 1.38
N TYR A 39 -4.33 -8.82 0.16
CA TYR A 39 -5.25 -9.88 -0.24
C TYR A 39 -4.50 -10.93 -1.10
N PRO A 40 -4.99 -12.17 -1.21
CA PRO A 40 -4.21 -13.29 -1.75
C PRO A 40 -3.82 -13.17 -3.23
N GLY A 41 -4.71 -12.61 -4.06
CA GLY A 41 -4.47 -12.45 -5.49
C GLY A 41 -5.74 -12.10 -6.27
N ASP A 42 -5.54 -11.59 -7.48
CA ASP A 42 -6.62 -11.32 -8.43
C ASP A 42 -7.03 -12.61 -9.15
N PHE A 43 -8.31 -12.70 -9.56
CA PHE A 43 -8.84 -13.79 -10.40
C PHE A 43 -8.53 -15.21 -9.90
N THR A 44 -8.58 -15.41 -8.59
CA THR A 44 -8.42 -16.75 -7.99
C THR A 44 -9.63 -17.64 -8.27
N PHE A 45 -9.42 -18.96 -8.26
CA PHE A 45 -10.52 -19.92 -8.23
C PHE A 45 -11.20 -19.90 -6.85
N VAL A 46 -12.53 -19.90 -6.82
CA VAL A 46 -13.37 -20.01 -5.61
C VAL A 46 -14.03 -21.37 -5.54
#